data_AF-A0A7C5BHM6-F1
#
_entry.id   AF-A0A7C5BHM6-F1
#
_cell.length_a   1.000
_cell.length_b   1.000
_cell.length_c   1.000
_cell.angle_alpha   90.00
_cell.angle_beta   90.00
_cell.angle_gamma   90.00
#
_symmetry.space_group_name_H-M   'P 1'
#
loop_
_entity.id
_entity.type
_entity.pdbx_description
1 polymer ?
#
loop_
_entity_poly.entity_id
_entity_poly.type
_entity_poly.pdbx_seq_one_letter_code
_entity_poly.pdbx_strand_id
1 'polypeptide(L)'
;MVYFIGDNIDRNDSLDILREKLLENSRLLLSLFKERIDLGRSIGQVKRSMELDVRDRKQELQVLRKLDVHDSMEERFLNIIFELTIMSELSSEAADRDVPGKGARTLQEMLADLICLPGDRILTNEGIDLPFIQQAVSKGAHIVHEDCDTFDIRILISERSGNDSIQISNMCSNDTAIVPGRQDKPRVIKLEVSE
;
A
#
# COMPACT_ATOMS: atom_id res chain seq x y z
N MET A 1 49.31 20.75 -37.47
CA MET A 1 47.96 21.15 -37.03
C MET A 1 47.37 19.95 -36.32
N VAL A 2 47.42 19.94 -34.99
CA VAL A 2 46.93 18.84 -34.17
C VAL A 2 45.49 19.20 -33.78
N TYR A 3 44.52 18.44 -34.29
CA TYR A 3 43.13 18.61 -33.89
C TYR A 3 42.95 17.90 -32.56
N PHE A 4 42.73 18.68 -31.49
CA PHE A 4 42.15 18.17 -30.26
C PHE A 4 40.69 17.84 -30.56
N ILE A 5 40.38 16.54 -30.67
CA ILE A 5 38.99 16.06 -30.58
C ILE A 5 38.61 16.30 -29.13
N GLY A 6 37.88 17.39 -28.90
CA GLY A 6 37.34 17.70 -27.59
C GLY A 6 36.43 16.56 -27.13
N ASP A 7 36.61 16.16 -25.87
CA ASP A 7 35.78 15.23 -25.11
C ASP A 7 34.33 15.75 -24.98
N ASN A 8 33.58 15.78 -26.08
CA ASN A 8 32.12 15.72 -26.02
C ASN A 8 31.75 14.23 -25.91
N ILE A 9 32.02 13.62 -24.75
CA ILE A 9 31.19 12.50 -24.32
C ILE A 9 29.83 13.14 -24.04
N ASP A 10 28.95 13.02 -25.03
CA ASP A 10 27.69 13.73 -25.10
C ASP A 10 26.86 13.42 -23.85
N ARG A 11 26.27 14.46 -23.24
CA ARG A 11 25.40 14.29 -22.06
C ARG A 11 24.24 13.31 -22.32
N ASN A 12 23.87 13.11 -23.60
CA ASN A 12 22.91 12.09 -24.03
C ASN A 12 23.42 10.67 -23.81
N ASP A 13 24.70 10.39 -24.06
CA ASP A 13 25.28 9.05 -23.84
C ASP A 13 25.23 8.68 -22.35
N SER A 14 25.47 9.66 -21.47
CA SER A 14 25.35 9.47 -20.02
C SER A 14 23.91 9.19 -19.57
N LEU A 15 22.92 9.90 -20.15
CA LEU A 15 21.51 9.68 -19.86
C LEU A 15 21.03 8.29 -20.31
N ASP A 16 21.43 7.87 -21.51
CA ASP A 16 21.04 6.57 -22.04
C ASP A 16 21.71 5.41 -21.29
N ILE A 17 22.96 5.58 -20.84
CA ILE A 17 23.60 4.63 -19.91
C ILE A 17 22.81 4.52 -18.59
N LEU A 18 22.35 5.64 -18.02
CA LEU A 18 21.55 5.61 -16.79
C LEU A 18 20.19 4.94 -17.00
N ARG A 19 19.55 5.17 -18.14
CA ARG A 19 18.28 4.51 -18.51
C ARG A 19 18.45 3.01 -18.66
N GLU A 20 19.53 2.55 -19.29
CA GLU A 20 19.80 1.11 -19.41
C GLU A 20 20.06 0.48 -18.04
N LYS A 21 20.82 1.15 -17.17
CA LYS A 21 20.99 0.70 -15.78
C LYS A 21 19.66 0.60 -15.01
N LEU A 22 18.76 1.57 -15.21
CA LEU A 22 17.42 1.54 -14.61
C LEU A 22 16.57 0.39 -15.15
N LEU A 23 16.69 0.09 -16.45
CA LEU A 23 16.02 -1.05 -17.08
C LEU A 23 16.50 -2.38 -16.50
N GLU A 24 17.81 -2.55 -16.34
CA GLU A 24 18.37 -3.75 -15.69
C GLU A 24 17.95 -3.89 -14.23
N ASN A 25 17.93 -2.78 -13.49
CA ASN A 25 17.41 -2.78 -12.13
C ASN A 25 15.92 -3.19 -12.09
N SER A 26 15.10 -2.69 -13.02
CA SER A 26 13.69 -3.05 -13.15
C SER A 26 13.51 -4.54 -13.47
N ARG A 27 14.34 -5.12 -14.33
CA ARG A 27 14.34 -6.56 -14.63
C ARG A 27 14.64 -7.39 -13.38
N LEU A 28 15.63 -6.97 -12.59
CA LEU A 28 15.97 -7.63 -11.33
C LEU A 28 14.83 -7.53 -10.30
N LEU A 29 14.22 -6.35 -10.15
CA LEU A 29 13.06 -6.16 -9.27
C LEU A 29 11.90 -7.07 -9.66
N LEU A 30 11.60 -7.21 -10.95
CA LEU A 30 10.56 -8.12 -11.44
C LEU A 30 10.89 -9.60 -11.13
N SER A 31 12.15 -10.00 -11.24
CA SER A 31 12.57 -11.37 -10.89
C SER A 31 12.38 -11.65 -9.40
N LEU A 32 12.89 -10.75 -8.54
CA LEU A 32 12.75 -10.86 -7.09
C LEU A 32 11.28 -10.83 -6.65
N PHE A 33 10.47 -10.00 -7.31
CA PHE A 33 9.04 -9.93 -7.03
C PHE A 33 8.32 -11.23 -7.38
N LYS A 34 8.63 -11.88 -8.52
CA LYS A 34 8.07 -13.19 -8.85
C LYS A 34 8.42 -14.25 -7.81
N GLU A 35 9.68 -14.33 -7.42
CA GLU A 35 10.14 -15.25 -6.37
C GLU A 35 9.41 -14.98 -5.05
N ARG A 36 9.25 -13.71 -4.68
CA ARG A 36 8.50 -13.32 -3.49
C ARG A 36 7.03 -13.79 -3.55
N ILE A 37 6.38 -13.65 -4.71
CA ILE A 37 5.00 -14.08 -4.89
C ILE A 37 4.87 -15.61 -4.76
N ASP A 38 5.81 -16.38 -5.29
CA ASP A 38 5.81 -17.84 -5.16
C ASP A 38 6.07 -18.30 -3.71
N LEU A 39 6.96 -17.61 -2.99
CA LEU A 39 7.13 -17.78 -1.55
C LEU A 39 5.85 -17.45 -0.78
N GLY A 40 5.21 -16.32 -1.11
CA GLY A 40 3.92 -15.90 -0.53
C GLY A 40 2.86 -16.99 -0.70
N ARG A 41 2.64 -17.49 -1.93
CA ARG A 41 1.70 -18.59 -2.19
C ARG A 41 1.98 -19.83 -1.34
N SER A 42 3.25 -20.20 -1.22
CA SER A 42 3.69 -21.35 -0.41
C SER A 42 3.41 -21.12 1.08
N ILE A 43 3.67 -19.91 1.59
CA ILE A 43 3.34 -19.51 2.96
C ILE A 43 1.81 -19.57 3.18
N GLY A 44 1.02 -19.06 2.24
CA GLY A 44 -0.44 -19.09 2.31
C GLY A 44 -0.99 -20.52 2.40
N GLN A 45 -0.41 -21.47 1.65
CA GLN A 45 -0.78 -22.90 1.77
C GLN A 45 -0.50 -23.46 3.16
N VAL A 46 0.66 -23.13 3.75
CA VAL A 46 1.02 -23.57 5.09
C VAL A 46 0.12 -22.93 6.14
N LYS A 47 -0.09 -21.61 6.09
CA LYS A 47 -1.01 -20.89 7.01
C LYS A 47 -2.40 -21.51 7.01
N ARG A 48 -2.97 -21.81 5.85
CA ARG A 48 -4.28 -22.49 5.73
C ARG A 48 -4.30 -23.84 6.42
N SER A 49 -3.27 -24.66 6.23
CA SER A 49 -3.17 -25.97 6.89
C SER A 49 -3.08 -25.89 8.42
N MET A 50 -2.72 -24.70 8.94
CA MET A 50 -2.59 -24.41 10.36
C MET A 50 -3.72 -23.49 10.89
N GLU A 51 -4.72 -23.17 10.06
CA GLU A 51 -5.82 -22.23 10.40
C GLU A 51 -5.30 -20.86 10.91
N LEU A 52 -4.18 -20.40 10.35
CA LEU A 52 -3.59 -19.10 10.68
C LEU A 52 -4.10 -17.99 9.77
N ASP A 53 -4.27 -16.81 10.35
CA ASP A 53 -4.63 -15.60 9.62
C ASP A 53 -3.60 -15.25 8.54
N VAL A 54 -4.10 -14.77 7.40
CA VAL A 54 -3.24 -14.32 6.30
C VAL A 54 -2.48 -13.06 6.68
N ARG A 55 -3.14 -12.12 7.37
CA ARG A 55 -2.55 -10.87 7.84
C ARG A 55 -1.90 -11.09 9.20
N ASP A 56 -0.57 -10.93 9.28
CA ASP A 56 0.19 -11.03 10.54
C ASP A 56 0.98 -9.74 10.77
N ARG A 57 0.39 -8.83 11.55
CA ARG A 57 0.97 -7.52 11.83
C ARG A 57 2.29 -7.62 12.60
N LYS A 58 2.41 -8.60 13.49
CA LYS A 58 3.64 -8.80 14.27
C LYS A 58 4.79 -9.19 13.36
N GLN A 59 4.54 -10.03 12.36
CA GLN A 59 5.55 -10.42 11.38
C GLN A 59 5.93 -9.25 10.46
N GLU A 60 4.98 -8.45 9.98
CA GLU A 60 5.26 -7.24 9.19
C GLU A 60 6.15 -6.26 9.95
N LEU A 61 5.84 -5.99 11.22
CA LEU A 61 6.65 -5.13 12.09
C LEU A 61 8.07 -5.68 12.26
N GLN A 62 8.24 -7.01 12.31
CA GLN A 62 9.57 -7.61 12.34
C GLN A 62 10.33 -7.40 11.02
N VAL A 63 9.65 -7.49 9.87
CA VAL A 63 10.26 -7.22 8.57
C VAL A 63 10.72 -5.76 8.48
N LEU A 64 9.85 -4.82 8.84
CA LEU A 64 10.18 -3.39 8.87
C LEU A 64 11.41 -3.10 9.75
N ARG A 65 11.48 -3.70 10.95
CA ARG A 65 12.65 -3.56 11.85
C ARG A 65 13.92 -4.20 11.29
N LYS A 66 13.82 -5.36 10.64
CA LYS A 66 14.98 -6.08 10.10
C LYS A 66 15.56 -5.43 8.84
N LEU A 67 14.72 -4.74 8.06
CA LEU A 67 15.14 -3.99 6.89
C LEU A 67 15.66 -2.59 7.25
N ASP A 68 15.57 -2.19 8.52
CA ASP A 68 16.06 -0.91 9.02
C ASP A 68 15.46 0.26 8.21
N VAL A 69 14.14 0.24 8.07
CA VAL A 69 13.38 1.24 7.28
C VAL A 69 13.39 2.57 8.02
N HIS A 70 13.94 3.62 7.37
CA HIS A 70 14.14 4.93 8.00
C HIS A 70 13.30 6.04 7.39
N ASP A 71 12.79 5.86 6.17
CA ASP A 71 12.00 6.88 5.49
C ASP A 71 10.58 6.44 5.12
N SER A 72 9.72 7.42 4.86
CA SER A 72 8.31 7.18 4.56
C SER A 72 8.06 6.62 3.16
N MET A 73 9.03 6.70 2.25
CA MET A 73 8.92 6.14 0.91
C MET A 73 9.17 4.63 0.95
N GLU A 74 10.19 4.21 1.69
CA GLU A 74 10.52 2.81 1.96
C GLU A 74 9.36 2.09 2.68
N GLU A 75 8.79 2.68 3.74
CA GLU A 75 7.64 2.07 4.44
C GLU A 75 6.42 1.96 3.51
N ARG A 76 6.14 2.99 2.69
CA ARG A 76 5.04 2.93 1.70
C ARG A 76 5.27 1.85 0.66
N PHE A 77 6.50 1.73 0.15
CA PHE A 77 6.85 0.69 -0.81
C PHE A 77 6.68 -0.71 -0.19
N LEU A 78 7.10 -0.90 1.06
CA LEU A 78 6.91 -2.17 1.77
C LEU A 78 5.45 -2.47 2.06
N ASN A 79 4.63 -1.48 2.40
CA ASN A 79 3.19 -1.64 2.55
C ASN A 79 2.54 -2.17 1.25
N ILE A 80 2.90 -1.59 0.10
CA ILE A 80 2.44 -2.09 -1.21
C ILE A 80 2.89 -3.54 -1.43
N ILE A 81 4.15 -3.85 -1.10
CA ILE A 81 4.69 -5.20 -1.23
C ILE A 81 3.96 -6.19 -0.30
N PHE A 82 3.63 -5.81 0.93
CA PHE A 82 2.88 -6.65 1.85
C PHE A 82 1.51 -6.97 1.28
N GLU A 83 0.77 -5.97 0.81
CA GLU A 83 -0.56 -6.18 0.21
C GLU A 83 -0.50 -7.08 -1.03
N LEU A 84 0.45 -6.86 -1.93
CA LEU A 84 0.62 -7.72 -3.11
C LEU A 84 0.95 -9.18 -2.72
N THR A 85 1.70 -9.37 -1.63
CA THR A 85 2.02 -10.71 -1.11
C THR A 85 0.81 -11.36 -0.45
N ILE A 86 0.01 -10.58 0.30
CA ILE A 86 -1.23 -11.05 0.93
C ILE A 86 -2.27 -11.44 -0.13
N MET A 87 -2.40 -10.64 -1.19
CA MET A 87 -3.24 -10.98 -2.34
C MET A 87 -2.80 -12.29 -3.00
N SER A 88 -1.50 -12.56 -3.09
CA SER A 88 -1.01 -13.82 -3.67
C SER A 88 -1.22 -15.02 -2.75
N GLU A 89 -1.10 -14.85 -1.43
CA GLU A 89 -1.47 -15.86 -0.42
C GLU A 89 -2.93 -16.30 -0.56
N LEU A 90 -3.82 -15.33 -0.77
CA LEU A 90 -5.27 -15.53 -1.00
C LEU A 90 -5.60 -16.08 -2.39
N SER A 91 -4.82 -15.73 -3.42
CA SER A 91 -5.12 -16.08 -4.83
C SER A 91 -5.17 -17.59 -5.13
N SER A 92 -4.64 -18.44 -4.24
CA SER A 92 -4.84 -19.89 -4.33
C SER A 92 -6.31 -20.32 -4.17
N GLU A 93 -7.18 -19.44 -3.66
CA GLU A 93 -8.62 -19.67 -3.50
C GLU A 93 -9.48 -18.90 -4.54
N ALA A 94 -8.89 -17.96 -5.29
CA ALA A 94 -9.63 -16.94 -6.02
C ALA A 94 -9.63 -17.09 -7.55
N ALA A 95 -9.15 -18.21 -8.10
CA ALA A 95 -9.23 -18.47 -9.54
C ALA A 95 -10.68 -18.59 -10.08
N ASP A 96 -11.68 -18.65 -9.19
CA ASP A 96 -13.10 -18.82 -9.53
C ASP A 96 -14.04 -17.74 -8.96
N ARG A 97 -13.53 -16.69 -8.31
CA ARG A 97 -14.40 -15.57 -7.92
C ARG A 97 -14.54 -14.62 -9.09
N ASP A 98 -15.63 -14.81 -9.84
CA ASP A 98 -16.17 -13.84 -10.79
C ASP A 98 -15.93 -12.42 -10.28
N VAL A 99 -15.17 -11.63 -11.04
CA VAL A 99 -15.09 -10.18 -10.85
C VAL A 99 -16.53 -9.66 -10.96
N PRO A 100 -17.15 -9.15 -9.88
CA PRO A 100 -18.51 -8.64 -9.98
C PRO A 100 -18.53 -7.51 -11.00
N GLY A 101 -19.13 -7.80 -12.15
CA GLY A 101 -19.24 -6.87 -13.25
C GLY A 101 -20.10 -5.66 -12.85
N LYS A 102 -19.57 -4.47 -13.09
CA LYS A 102 -20.30 -3.24 -13.47
C LYS A 102 -21.65 -3.01 -12.73
N GLY A 103 -21.65 -3.10 -11.41
CA GLY A 103 -22.65 -2.44 -10.58
C GLY A 103 -22.42 -0.92 -10.57
N ALA A 104 -23.43 -0.15 -10.16
CA ALA A 104 -23.21 1.25 -9.80
C ALA A 104 -22.25 1.29 -8.61
N ARG A 105 -21.15 2.06 -8.74
CA ARG A 105 -20.18 2.22 -7.66
C ARG A 105 -20.85 2.84 -6.43
N THR A 106 -20.56 2.29 -5.27
CA THR A 106 -20.97 2.83 -3.98
C THR A 106 -20.21 4.12 -3.68
N LEU A 107 -20.78 4.96 -2.80
CA LEU A 107 -20.09 6.18 -2.35
C LEU A 107 -18.78 5.84 -1.62
N GLN A 108 -18.75 4.72 -0.90
CA GLN A 108 -17.57 4.21 -0.20
C GLN A 108 -16.43 3.87 -1.16
N GLU A 109 -16.70 3.17 -2.26
CA GLU A 109 -15.71 2.88 -3.30
C GLU A 109 -15.19 4.17 -3.96
N MET A 110 -16.09 5.10 -4.32
CA MET A 110 -15.70 6.38 -4.91
C MET A 110 -14.83 7.20 -3.96
N LEU A 111 -15.10 7.14 -2.66
CA LEU A 111 -14.32 7.83 -1.64
C LEU A 111 -12.92 7.22 -1.50
N ALA A 112 -12.81 5.90 -1.47
CA ALA A 112 -11.53 5.22 -1.44
C ALA A 112 -10.69 5.58 -2.68
N ASP A 113 -11.31 5.69 -3.85
CA ASP A 113 -10.66 6.18 -5.08
C ASP A 113 -10.13 7.60 -4.96
N LEU A 114 -10.85 8.49 -4.29
CA LEU A 114 -10.44 9.88 -4.13
C LEU A 114 -9.33 10.05 -3.09
N ILE A 115 -9.43 9.34 -1.97
CA ILE A 115 -8.59 9.61 -0.80
C ILE A 115 -7.38 8.69 -0.76
N CYS A 116 -7.52 7.39 -1.03
CA CYS A 116 -6.45 6.42 -0.80
C CYS A 116 -5.36 6.51 -1.86
N LEU A 117 -4.11 6.43 -1.42
CA LEU A 117 -2.91 6.36 -2.25
C LEU A 117 -2.19 5.02 -1.99
N PRO A 118 -1.41 4.52 -2.98
CA PRO A 118 -0.61 3.33 -2.78
C PRO A 118 0.34 3.46 -1.58
N GLY A 119 0.35 2.43 -0.72
CA GLY A 119 1.19 2.37 0.47
C GLY A 119 0.65 3.13 1.69
N ASP A 120 -0.51 3.79 1.59
CA ASP A 120 -1.24 4.29 2.76
C ASP A 120 -1.51 3.15 3.74
N ARG A 121 -1.54 3.48 5.03
CA ARG A 121 -1.99 2.55 6.06
C ARG A 121 -3.44 2.87 6.45
N ILE A 122 -4.32 1.89 6.38
CA ILE A 122 -5.70 2.01 6.82
C ILE A 122 -5.84 1.25 8.13
N LEU A 123 -6.10 1.99 9.20
CA LEU A 123 -6.38 1.45 10.52
C LEU A 123 -7.89 1.23 10.65
N THR A 124 -8.29 0.00 10.91
CA THR A 124 -9.71 -0.37 10.97
C THR A 124 -9.89 -1.63 11.81
N ASN A 125 -11.02 -1.73 12.49
CA ASN A 125 -11.46 -2.97 13.13
C ASN A 125 -12.44 -3.76 12.23
N GLU A 126 -12.77 -3.22 11.05
CA GLU A 126 -13.69 -3.82 10.10
C GLU A 126 -13.05 -4.92 9.26
N GLY A 127 -13.91 -5.84 8.79
CA GLY A 127 -13.53 -6.89 7.86
C GLY A 127 -13.18 -6.37 6.47
N ILE A 128 -12.46 -7.18 5.69
CA ILE A 128 -12.06 -6.86 4.31
C ILE A 128 -13.28 -6.69 3.38
N ASP A 129 -14.45 -7.20 3.76
CA ASP A 129 -15.66 -7.15 2.93
C ASP A 129 -16.31 -5.76 2.82
N LEU A 130 -15.88 -4.79 3.62
CA LEU A 130 -16.37 -3.41 3.52
C LEU A 130 -15.95 -2.80 2.16
N PRO A 131 -16.88 -2.22 1.37
CA PRO A 131 -16.58 -1.70 0.03
C PRO A 131 -15.43 -0.67 -0.01
N PHE A 132 -15.34 0.19 1.01
CA PHE A 132 -14.21 1.12 1.15
C PHE A 132 -12.86 0.38 1.23
N ILE A 133 -12.78 -0.67 2.06
CA ILE A 133 -11.54 -1.44 2.28
C ILE A 133 -11.16 -2.21 1.03
N GLN A 134 -12.11 -2.89 0.37
CA GLN A 134 -11.84 -3.61 -0.88
C GLN A 134 -11.26 -2.67 -1.94
N GLN A 135 -11.89 -1.50 -2.12
CA GLN A 135 -11.42 -0.53 -3.10
C GLN A 135 -10.06 0.04 -2.71
N ALA A 136 -9.81 0.31 -1.42
CA ALA A 136 -8.52 0.81 -0.98
C ALA A 136 -7.37 -0.22 -1.16
N VAL A 137 -7.62 -1.49 -0.84
CA VAL A 137 -6.68 -2.60 -1.10
C VAL A 137 -6.40 -2.72 -2.59
N SER A 138 -7.42 -2.58 -3.44
CA SER A 138 -7.23 -2.61 -4.90
C SER A 138 -6.28 -1.50 -5.42
N LYS A 139 -6.14 -0.42 -4.66
CA LYS A 139 -5.19 0.68 -4.92
C LYS A 139 -3.82 0.50 -4.24
N GLY A 140 -3.62 -0.60 -3.52
CA GLY A 140 -2.39 -0.91 -2.81
C GLY A 140 -2.27 -0.24 -1.42
N ALA A 141 -3.39 0.13 -0.79
CA ALA A 141 -3.39 0.55 0.61
C ALA A 141 -3.29 -0.66 1.54
N HIS A 142 -2.49 -0.53 2.60
CA HIS A 142 -2.19 -1.59 3.56
C HIS A 142 -3.13 -1.58 4.75
N ILE A 143 -3.84 -2.69 4.99
CA ILE A 143 -4.83 -2.79 6.07
C ILE A 143 -4.17 -3.27 7.35
N VAL A 144 -4.38 -2.52 8.43
CA VAL A 144 -3.84 -2.82 9.76
C VAL A 144 -4.97 -2.84 10.79
N HIS A 145 -5.17 -3.99 11.42
CA HIS A 145 -6.13 -4.18 12.51
C HIS A 145 -5.51 -3.79 13.86
N GLU A 146 -5.33 -2.48 14.06
CA GLU A 146 -4.83 -1.91 15.31
C GLU A 146 -5.55 -0.58 15.61
N ASP A 147 -5.88 -0.36 16.88
CA ASP A 147 -6.31 0.96 17.34
C ASP A 147 -5.11 1.91 17.44
N CYS A 148 -5.28 3.13 16.94
CA CYS A 148 -4.29 4.19 17.05
C CYS A 148 -4.96 5.54 17.27
N ASP A 149 -4.38 6.33 18.16
CA ASP A 149 -4.84 7.69 18.47
C ASP A 149 -4.29 8.74 17.50
N THR A 150 -3.25 8.40 16.74
CA THR A 150 -2.61 9.30 15.77
C THR A 150 -2.90 8.85 14.34
N PHE A 151 -3.57 9.73 13.58
CA PHE A 151 -3.92 9.53 12.18
C PHE A 151 -3.87 10.87 11.44
N ASP A 152 -3.72 10.82 10.12
CA ASP A 152 -3.78 12.03 9.29
C ASP A 152 -5.24 12.36 8.92
N ILE A 153 -6.01 11.32 8.60
CA ILE A 153 -7.40 11.40 8.15
C ILE A 153 -8.22 10.39 8.95
N ARG A 154 -9.37 10.81 9.48
CA ARG A 154 -10.40 9.94 10.03
C ARG A 154 -11.61 9.94 9.12
N ILE A 155 -12.05 8.75 8.76
CA ILE A 155 -13.26 8.50 7.97
C ILE A 155 -14.22 7.74 8.87
N LEU A 156 -15.38 8.34 9.13
CA LEU A 156 -16.49 7.69 9.81
C LEU A 156 -17.56 7.38 8.77
N ILE A 157 -17.93 6.11 8.66
CA ILE A 157 -19.04 5.64 7.82
C ILE A 157 -20.18 5.26 8.74
N SER A 158 -21.34 5.91 8.60
CA SER A 158 -22.55 5.55 9.35
C SER A 158 -23.56 4.89 8.42
N GLU A 159 -23.95 3.66 8.75
CA GLU A 159 -24.92 2.88 7.98
C GLU A 159 -26.32 3.02 8.60
N ARG A 160 -26.98 4.16 8.38
CA ARG A 160 -28.36 4.35 8.87
C ARG A 160 -29.38 3.98 7.80
N SER A 161 -30.06 2.84 8.00
CA SER A 161 -31.31 2.44 7.33
C SER A 161 -31.44 2.89 5.86
N GLY A 162 -30.45 2.54 5.04
CA GLY A 162 -30.47 2.76 3.58
C GLY A 162 -29.83 4.07 3.08
N ASN A 163 -29.25 4.90 3.96
CA ASN A 163 -28.40 6.03 3.57
C ASN A 163 -27.06 5.98 4.30
N ASP A 164 -25.99 5.74 3.55
CA ASP A 164 -24.62 5.89 4.05
C ASP A 164 -24.33 7.37 4.25
N SER A 165 -23.93 7.76 5.46
CA SER A 165 -23.33 9.08 5.69
C SER A 165 -21.86 8.92 5.97
N ILE A 166 -21.03 9.66 5.23
CA ILE A 166 -19.58 9.64 5.41
C ILE A 166 -19.14 10.98 5.98
N GLN A 167 -18.44 10.95 7.12
CA GLN A 167 -17.78 12.11 7.69
C GLN A 167 -16.26 11.95 7.56
N ILE A 168 -15.60 13.00 7.06
CA ILE A 168 -14.15 13.04 6.93
C ILE A 168 -13.65 14.16 7.82
N SER A 169 -12.69 13.85 8.68
CA SER A 169 -12.05 14.84 9.54
C SER A 169 -10.55 14.61 9.54
N ASN A 170 -9.77 15.69 9.63
CA ASN A 170 -8.33 15.59 9.82
C ASN A 170 -8.02 15.78 11.29
N MET A 171 -6.94 15.15 11.76
CA MET A 171 -6.44 15.44 13.09
C MET A 171 -5.76 16.82 13.06
N CYS A 172 -6.46 17.86 13.50
CA CYS A 172 -5.82 19.14 13.83
C CYS A 172 -4.95 18.91 15.06
N SER A 173 -3.65 18.74 14.86
CA SER A 173 -2.71 18.88 15.97
C SER A 173 -2.71 20.36 16.37
N ASN A 174 -3.42 20.69 17.45
CA ASN A 174 -3.04 21.84 18.26
C ASN A 174 -1.59 21.58 18.72
N ASP A 175 -0.73 22.59 18.58
CA ASP A 175 0.73 22.54 18.81
C ASP A 175 1.56 21.86 17.72
N THR A 176 1.83 22.57 16.63
CA THR A 176 3.07 23.36 16.47
C THR A 176 3.12 23.88 15.04
N ALA A 177 3.85 24.99 14.85
CA ALA A 177 4.16 25.57 13.56
C ALA A 177 4.37 24.52 12.45
N ILE A 178 4.01 24.87 11.22
CA ILE A 178 4.47 24.18 10.01
C ILE A 178 5.99 24.06 10.13
N VAL A 179 6.46 22.92 10.64
CA VAL A 179 7.85 22.50 10.53
C VAL A 179 7.89 21.76 9.20
N PRO A 180 8.47 22.34 8.14
CA PRO A 180 8.73 21.59 6.93
C PRO A 180 9.71 20.48 7.32
N GLY A 181 9.21 19.24 7.42
CA GLY A 181 10.00 18.11 7.92
C GLY A 181 9.21 16.98 8.59
N ARG A 182 7.92 17.13 8.89
CA ARG A 182 7.09 16.03 9.45
C ARG A 182 6.58 15.04 8.36
N GLN A 183 7.43 14.67 7.41
CA GLN A 183 7.12 13.76 6.28
C GLN A 183 7.73 12.35 6.44
N ASP A 184 8.17 11.98 7.64
CA ASP A 184 8.95 10.74 7.85
C ASP A 184 8.10 9.49 8.13
N LYS A 185 6.77 9.56 7.98
CA LYS A 185 5.90 8.38 8.15
C LYS A 185 4.91 8.24 7.00
N PRO A 186 4.51 7.00 6.63
CA PRO A 186 3.43 6.79 5.68
C PRO A 186 2.15 7.43 6.22
N ARG A 187 1.30 7.89 5.29
CA ARG A 187 0.02 8.46 5.65
C ARG A 187 -0.88 7.40 6.28
N VAL A 188 -1.54 7.77 7.37
CA VAL A 188 -2.40 6.90 8.17
C VAL A 188 -3.84 7.39 8.08
N ILE A 189 -4.72 6.52 7.60
CA ILE A 189 -6.17 6.74 7.54
C ILE A 189 -6.81 5.88 8.62
N LYS A 190 -7.53 6.50 9.57
CA LYS A 190 -8.36 5.78 10.52
C LYS A 190 -9.77 5.64 9.95
N LEU A 191 -10.24 4.41 9.80
CA LEU A 191 -11.59 4.09 9.35
C LEU A 191 -12.39 3.53 10.51
N GLU A 192 -13.56 4.11 10.74
CA GLU A 192 -14.51 3.67 11.75
C GLU A 192 -15.89 3.54 11.11
N VAL A 193 -16.61 2.47 11.45
CA VAL A 193 -17.99 2.27 11.04
C VAL A 193 -18.90 2.37 12.27
N SER A 194 -19.99 3.10 12.14
CA SER A 194 -21.00 3.24 13.21
C SER A 194 -22.35 2.71 12.72
N GLU A 195 -22.95 1.82 13.49
CA GLU A 195 -24.35 1.38 13.32
C GLU A 195 -25.36 2.46 13.78
#